data_AF-A0A4U9V4X4-F1
#
_entry.id   AF-A0A4U9V4X4-F1
#
_cell.length_a   1.000
_cell.length_b   1.000
_cell.length_c   1.000
_cell.angle_alpha   90.00
_cell.angle_beta   90.00
_cell.angle_gamma   90.00
#
_symmetry.space_group_name_H-M   'P 1'
#
loop_
_entity.id
_entity.type
_entity.pdbx_description
1 polymer ?
#
loop_
_entity_poly.entity_id
_entity_poly.type
_entity_poly.pdbx_seq_one_letter_code
_entity_poly.pdbx_strand_id
1 'polypeptide(L)'
;MHIEQLNLWKPLSYTLMYLTARYDDHMQSNTALSSYELICNCLRALNDEDFETRATVSAVQYILERTQLSRSGIMKTLSELNSGSYIVIKRGIVN
;
A
#
# COMPACT_ATOMS: atom_id res chain seq x y z
N MET A 1 12.60 -34.93 10.61
CA MET A 1 11.48 -34.28 9.90
C MET A 1 11.57 -34.72 8.43
N HIS A 2 10.54 -35.34 7.85
CA HIS A 2 10.60 -35.99 6.51
C HIS A 2 11.05 -35.05 5.37
N ILE A 3 10.90 -33.73 5.56
CA ILE A 3 11.26 -32.69 4.58
C ILE A 3 12.78 -32.53 4.41
N GLU A 4 13.56 -32.68 5.49
CA GLU A 4 15.03 -32.62 5.42
C GLU A 4 15.62 -33.90 4.81
N GLN A 5 15.07 -35.06 5.17
CA GLN A 5 15.57 -36.37 4.73
C GLN A 5 15.44 -36.57 3.20
N LEU A 6 14.49 -35.89 2.56
CA LEU A 6 14.22 -35.99 1.13
C LEU A 6 14.73 -34.78 0.34
N ASN A 7 15.45 -33.85 0.97
CA ASN A 7 16.00 -32.64 0.34
C ASN A 7 14.93 -31.77 -0.37
N LEU A 8 13.67 -31.86 0.08
CA LEU A 8 12.49 -31.26 -0.56
C LEU A 8 12.34 -29.76 -0.30
N TRP A 9 13.22 -29.18 0.51
CA TRP A 9 13.21 -27.76 0.85
C TRP A 9 13.34 -26.86 -0.38
N LYS A 10 14.10 -27.28 -1.41
CA LYS A 10 14.25 -26.55 -2.68
C LYS A 10 12.94 -26.53 -3.47
N PRO A 11 12.35 -27.68 -3.86
CA PRO A 11 11.05 -27.68 -4.52
C PRO A 11 9.98 -26.93 -3.72
N LEU A 12 9.94 -27.14 -2.40
CA LEU A 12 8.99 -26.46 -1.52
C LEU A 12 9.19 -24.93 -1.52
N SER A 13 10.42 -24.44 -1.47
CA SER A 13 10.69 -23.00 -1.50
C SER A 13 10.31 -22.38 -2.86
N TYR A 14 10.54 -23.07 -3.97
CA TYR A 14 10.09 -22.64 -5.29
C TYR A 14 8.56 -22.60 -5.38
N THR A 15 7.87 -23.62 -4.86
CA THR A 15 6.40 -23.65 -4.85
C THR A 15 5.84 -22.54 -3.97
N LEU A 16 6.39 -22.33 -2.77
CA LEU A 16 5.97 -21.24 -1.87
C LEU A 16 6.17 -19.88 -2.54
N MET A 17 7.34 -19.62 -3.14
CA MET A 17 7.62 -18.37 -3.84
C MET A 17 6.63 -18.10 -4.99
N TYR A 18 6.31 -19.13 -5.77
CA TYR A 18 5.33 -19.02 -6.85
C TYR A 18 3.92 -18.71 -6.31
N LEU A 19 3.50 -19.41 -5.26
CA LEU A 19 2.19 -19.20 -4.65
C LEU A 19 2.06 -17.82 -4.03
N THR A 20 3.10 -17.34 -3.32
CA THR A 20 3.09 -16.01 -2.72
C THR A 20 3.05 -14.91 -3.77
N ALA A 21 3.80 -15.03 -4.87
CA ALA A 21 3.77 -14.05 -5.95
C ALA A 21 2.37 -13.96 -6.60
N ARG A 22 1.73 -15.10 -6.83
CA ARG A 22 0.41 -15.14 -7.46
C ARG A 22 -0.72 -14.70 -6.53
N TYR A 23 -0.58 -14.99 -5.24
CA TYR A 23 -1.48 -14.47 -4.22
C TYR A 23 -1.38 -12.95 -4.13
N ASP A 24 -0.17 -12.39 -4.18
CA ASP A 24 0.06 -10.95 -4.13
C ASP A 24 -0.54 -10.23 -5.35
N ASP A 25 -0.30 -10.73 -6.57
CA ASP A 25 -0.95 -10.23 -7.79
C ASP A 25 -2.49 -10.26 -7.69
N HIS A 26 -3.04 -11.37 -7.18
CA HIS A 26 -4.48 -11.51 -7.05
C HIS A 26 -5.05 -10.57 -5.98
N MET A 27 -4.38 -10.43 -4.84
CA MET A 27 -4.79 -9.55 -3.76
C MET A 27 -4.73 -8.07 -4.19
N GLN A 28 -3.73 -7.68 -4.98
CA GLN A 28 -3.69 -6.36 -5.63
C GLN A 28 -4.89 -6.11 -6.54
N SER A 29 -5.43 -7.16 -7.20
CA SER A 29 -6.61 -7.04 -8.06
C SER A 29 -7.97 -7.11 -7.34
N ASN A 30 -8.03 -7.71 -6.15
CA ASN A 30 -9.27 -8.25 -5.58
C ASN A 30 -9.56 -7.82 -4.12
N THR A 31 -8.77 -6.90 -3.55
CA THR A 31 -9.02 -6.39 -2.19
C THR A 31 -10.30 -5.54 -2.16
N ALA A 32 -11.20 -5.86 -1.21
CA ALA A 32 -12.57 -5.38 -1.11
C ALA A 32 -12.76 -3.84 -0.92
N LEU A 33 -11.67 -3.09 -0.83
CA LEU A 33 -11.62 -1.64 -1.03
C LEU A 33 -10.60 -1.41 -2.13
N SER A 34 -11.00 -0.70 -3.18
CA SER A 34 -10.09 -0.32 -4.26
C SER A 34 -8.89 0.46 -3.67
N SER A 35 -7.72 0.40 -4.33
CA SER A 35 -6.55 1.18 -3.93
C SER A 35 -6.88 2.67 -3.73
N TYR A 36 -7.82 3.18 -4.52
CA TYR A 36 -8.39 4.50 -4.39
C TYR A 36 -9.08 4.75 -3.05
N GLU A 37 -9.95 3.84 -2.61
CA GLU A 37 -10.67 3.95 -1.33
C GLU A 37 -9.74 3.84 -0.14
N LEU A 38 -8.74 2.95 -0.20
CA LEU A 38 -7.71 2.83 0.85
C LEU A 38 -6.91 4.12 0.99
N ILE A 39 -6.50 4.73 -0.13
CA ILE A 39 -5.80 6.02 -0.14
C ILE A 39 -6.68 7.11 0.45
N CYS A 40 -7.95 7.21 0.03
CA CYS A 40 -8.89 8.18 0.58
C CYS A 40 -9.07 8.02 2.11
N ASN A 41 -9.17 6.78 2.59
CA ASN A 41 -9.30 6.51 4.03
C ASN A 41 -8.03 6.93 4.80
N CYS A 42 -6.85 6.65 4.26
CA CYS A 42 -5.59 7.10 4.86
C CYS A 42 -5.48 8.63 4.90
N LEU A 43 -5.92 9.32 3.84
CA LEU A 43 -5.92 10.79 3.80
C LEU A 43 -6.86 11.40 4.83
N ARG A 44 -8.05 10.81 5.01
CA ARG A 44 -8.99 11.23 6.08
C ARG A 44 -8.38 11.01 7.46
N ALA A 45 -7.82 9.82 7.70
CA ALA A 45 -7.14 9.53 8.96
C ALA A 45 -6.01 10.53 9.23
N LEU A 46 -5.15 10.83 8.24
CA LEU A 46 -4.09 11.83 8.38
C LEU A 46 -4.63 13.23 8.71
N ASN A 47 -5.80 13.59 8.19
CA ASN A 47 -6.41 14.89 8.50
C ASN A 47 -6.91 14.98 9.94
N ASP A 48 -7.31 13.84 10.52
CA ASP A 48 -7.81 13.72 11.89
C ASP A 48 -6.67 13.50 12.91
N GLU A 49 -5.44 13.24 12.45
CA GLU A 49 -4.24 13.17 13.30
C GLU A 49 -3.91 14.54 13.91
N ASP A 50 -3.11 14.51 14.98
CA ASP A 50 -2.65 15.70 15.67
C ASP A 50 -1.71 16.57 14.79
N PHE A 51 -1.54 17.83 15.20
CA PHE A 51 -0.77 18.80 14.44
C PHE A 51 0.69 18.36 14.23
N GLU A 52 1.32 17.74 15.23
CA GLU A 52 2.71 17.29 15.10
C GLU A 52 2.86 16.23 14.02
N THR A 53 1.97 15.24 13.98
CA THR A 53 1.96 14.20 12.96
C THR A 53 1.69 14.78 11.56
N ARG A 54 0.69 15.66 11.44
CA ARG A 54 0.35 16.33 10.17
C ARG A 54 1.47 17.21 9.61
N ALA A 55 2.28 17.81 10.48
CA ALA A 55 3.38 18.68 10.09
C ALA A 55 4.66 17.91 9.69
N THR A 56 4.81 16.66 10.12
CA THR A 56 6.05 15.88 9.99
C THR A 56 5.96 14.76 8.96
N VAL A 57 4.79 14.16 8.76
CA VAL A 57 4.62 13.00 7.88
C VAL A 57 3.97 13.41 6.56
N SER A 58 4.65 13.11 5.45
CA SER A 58 4.04 13.29 4.13
C SER A 58 2.91 12.28 3.89
N ALA A 59 1.86 12.69 3.17
CA ALA A 59 0.76 11.80 2.82
C ALA A 59 1.23 10.48 2.16
N VAL A 60 2.25 10.53 1.29
CA VAL A 60 2.81 9.33 0.63
C VAL A 60 3.41 8.37 1.65
N GLN A 61 4.20 8.89 2.60
CA GLN A 61 4.82 8.08 3.65
C GLN A 61 3.75 7.48 4.58
N TYR A 62 2.77 8.30 4.96
CA TYR A 62 1.66 7.88 5.81
C TYR A 62 0.87 6.69 5.21
N ILE A 63 0.61 6.74 3.90
CA ILE A 63 -0.09 5.68 3.16
C ILE A 63 0.81 4.44 3.01
N LEU A 64 2.10 4.61 2.72
CA LEU A 64 3.05 3.50 2.58
C LEU A 64 3.18 2.68 3.87
N GLU A 65 3.14 3.34 5.03
CA GLU A 65 3.25 2.66 6.33
C GLU A 65 1.99 1.88 6.72
N ARG A 66 0.84 2.23 6.14
CA ARG A 66 -0.49 1.72 6.55
C ARG A 66 -1.16 0.84 5.50
N THR A 67 -0.57 0.69 4.32
CA THR A 67 -1.11 -0.12 3.22
C THR A 67 -0.01 -0.96 2.58
N GLN A 68 -0.38 -2.02 1.87
CA GLN A 68 0.56 -2.80 1.05
C GLN A 68 0.67 -2.25 -0.39
N LEU A 69 0.23 -1.01 -0.62
CA LEU A 69 0.24 -0.41 -1.94
C LEU A 69 1.66 -0.04 -2.36
N SER A 70 1.97 -0.26 -3.64
CA SER A 70 3.23 0.20 -4.20
C SER A 70 3.30 1.72 -4.24
N ARG A 71 4.51 2.27 -4.06
CA ARG A 71 4.74 3.72 -4.14
C ARG A 71 4.27 4.33 -5.47
N SER A 72 4.46 3.61 -6.58
CA SER A 72 3.99 4.05 -7.90
C SER A 72 2.47 4.08 -8.01
N GLY A 73 1.77 3.08 -7.44
CA GLY A 73 0.31 3.05 -7.36
C GLY A 73 -0.24 4.23 -6.55
N ILE A 74 0.35 4.49 -5.37
CA ILE A 74 -0.03 5.62 -4.51
C ILE A 74 0.14 6.95 -5.25
N MET A 75 1.32 7.18 -5.84
CA MET A 75 1.62 8.42 -6.55
C MET A 75 0.68 8.66 -7.73
N LYS A 76 0.33 7.60 -8.48
CA LYS A 76 -0.63 7.69 -9.58
C LYS A 76 -1.99 8.17 -9.08
N THR A 77 -2.55 7.52 -8.06
CA THR A 77 -3.86 7.90 -7.52
C THR A 77 -3.87 9.29 -6.89
N LEU A 78 -2.82 9.68 -6.17
CA LEU A 78 -2.71 11.04 -5.63
C LEU A 78 -2.65 12.10 -6.73
N SER A 79 -1.97 11.80 -7.84
CA SER A 79 -1.90 12.70 -9.00
C SER A 79 -3.28 12.86 -9.67
N GLU A 80 -4.04 11.76 -9.80
CA GLU A 80 -5.40 11.76 -10.33
C GLU A 80 -6.35 12.56 -9.42
N LEU A 81 -6.30 12.34 -8.11
CA LEU A 81 -7.10 13.07 -7.12
C LEU A 81 -6.82 14.57 -7.10
N ASN A 82 -5.54 14.97 -7.18
CA ASN A 82 -5.12 16.37 -7.24
C ASN A 82 -5.58 17.02 -8.56
N SER A 83 -5.49 16.29 -9.68
CA SER A 83 -5.95 16.78 -11.00
C SER A 83 -7.47 16.95 -11.06
N GLY A 84 -8.21 16.09 -10.38
CA GLY A 84 -9.67 16.18 -10.24
C GLY A 84 -10.15 17.23 -9.24
N SER A 85 -9.25 17.98 -8.58
CA SER A 85 -9.56 18.96 -7.52
C SER A 85 -10.29 18.39 -6.29
N TYR A 86 -10.25 17.07 -6.09
CA TYR A 86 -10.87 16.40 -4.94
C TYR A 86 -10.04 16.56 -3.66
N ILE A 87 -8.74 16.80 -3.81
CA ILE A 87 -7.81 17.09 -2.72
C ILE A 87 -6.87 18.22 -3.14
N VAL A 88 -6.44 19.04 -2.18
CA VAL A 88 -5.39 20.04 -2.40
C VAL A 88 -4.14 19.54 -1.69
N ILE A 89 -3.23 18.90 -2.43
CA ILE A 89 -1.92 18.53 -1.87
C ILE A 89 -0.98 19.74 -2.05
N LYS A 90 -0.83 20.58 -1.03
CA LYS A 90 0.19 21.63 -1.02
C LYS A 90 1.48 21.08 -0.40
N ARG A 91 2.50 20.81 -1.22
CA ARG A 91 3.86 20.48 -0.74
C ARG A 91 3.92 19.34 0.30
N GLY A 92 3.07 18.32 0.16
CA GLY A 92 3.07 17.17 1.06
C GLY A 92 2.39 17.41 2.42
N ILE A 93 1.77 18.56 2.63
CA ILE A 93 0.98 18.88 3.82
C ILE A 93 -0.45 19.20 3.36
N VAL A 94 -1.42 18.51 3.97
CA VAL A 94 -2.85 18.77 3.73
C VAL A 94 -3.25 19.92 4.66
N ASN A 95 -3.56 21.09 4.08
CA ASN A 95 -4.10 22.23 4.81
C ASN A 95 -5.58 22.03 5.10
#